data_AF-A0A814ANW0-F1
#
_entry.id   AF-A0A814ANW0-F1
#
_cell.length_a   1.000
_cell.length_b   1.000
_cell.length_c   1.000
_cell.angle_alpha   90.00
_cell.angle_beta   90.00
_cell.angle_gamma   90.00
#
_symmetry.space_group_name_H-M   'P 1'
#
loop_
_entity.id
_entity.type
_entity.pdbx_description
1 polymer ?
#
loop_
_entity_poly.entity_id
_entity_poly.type
_entity_poly.pdbx_seq_one_letter_code
_entity_poly.pdbx_strand_id
1 'polypeptide(L)'
;MNCGRGAGAAWCSIDIILCAEATHAFDEPISITRFANEVARIFHPNGYLLWCDFCYMNGSGTSTYDLIENDDLIIEEKINITRNVLHALDIQRYIQPEEQEYFRLFAGFYGTQIYEDMSQRRSQY
;
A
#
# COMPACT_ATOMS: atom_id res chain seq x y z
N MET A 1 9.84 15.77 28.22
CA MET A 1 8.38 15.58 28.32
C MET A 1 8.12 14.11 28.56
N ASN A 2 7.14 13.79 29.42
CA ASN A 2 6.97 12.51 30.09
C ASN A 2 6.60 11.35 29.15
N CYS A 3 7.41 10.29 29.14
CA CYS A 3 7.01 8.95 28.76
C CYS A 3 6.10 8.38 29.87
N GLY A 4 4.81 8.71 29.81
CA GLY A 4 3.79 8.21 30.72
C GLY A 4 3.01 7.07 30.09
N ARG A 5 3.42 5.83 30.36
CA ARG A 5 2.57 4.71 30.85
C ARG A 5 3.38 3.41 30.88
N GLY A 6 3.55 2.88 32.10
CA GLY A 6 3.73 1.45 32.35
C GLY A 6 5.13 0.90 32.11
N ALA A 7 5.80 0.54 33.19
CA ALA A 7 7.00 -0.28 33.18
C ALA A 7 6.77 -1.59 32.41
N GLY A 8 7.71 -1.95 31.53
CA GLY A 8 7.84 -3.33 31.04
C GLY A 8 7.67 -3.56 29.53
N ALA A 9 8.36 -2.82 28.67
CA ALA A 9 8.89 -3.34 27.42
C ALA A 9 9.95 -2.36 26.90
N ALA A 10 11.15 -2.84 26.60
CA ALA A 10 12.00 -2.13 25.66
C ALA A 10 11.29 -2.23 24.31
N TRP A 11 10.49 -1.22 23.98
CA TRP A 11 9.80 -1.17 22.70
C TRP A 11 10.90 -1.03 21.63
N CYS A 12 11.07 -2.06 20.80
CA CYS A 12 11.81 -1.95 19.55
C CYS A 12 11.03 -1.00 18.66
N SER A 13 11.25 0.30 18.84
CA SER A 13 10.65 1.33 18.01
C SER A 13 11.39 1.38 16.68
N ILE A 14 10.63 1.42 15.59
CA ILE A 14 11.13 1.35 14.22
C ILE A 14 11.21 2.77 13.67
N ASP A 15 12.29 3.09 12.96
CA ASP A 15 12.43 4.40 12.29
C ASP A 15 11.73 4.44 10.94
N ILE A 16 11.82 3.34 10.16
CA ILE A 16 11.27 3.27 8.80
C ILE A 16 10.59 1.92 8.61
N ILE A 17 9.36 1.95 8.11
CA ILE A 17 8.65 0.77 7.61
C ILE A 17 8.48 0.94 6.10
N LEU A 18 8.90 -0.07 5.35
CA LEU A 18 8.61 -0.19 3.92
C LEU A 18 7.54 -1.26 3.74
N CYS A 19 6.43 -0.88 3.13
CA CYS A 19 5.31 -1.76 2.83
C CYS A 19 4.93 -1.59 1.36
N ALA A 20 5.37 -2.52 0.52
CA ALA A 20 5.05 -2.55 -0.90
C ALA A 20 4.16 -3.74 -1.20
N GLU A 21 3.01 -3.50 -1.83
CA GLU A 21 2.12 -4.51 -2.41
C GLU A 21 1.73 -5.61 -1.39
N ALA A 22 1.36 -5.21 -0.18
CA ALA A 22 1.03 -6.16 0.90
C ALA A 22 -0.33 -5.90 1.55
N THR A 23 -0.79 -4.65 1.58
CA THR A 23 -2.01 -4.26 2.27
C THR A 23 -3.28 -4.66 1.54
N HIS A 24 -3.24 -4.79 0.20
CA HIS A 24 -4.38 -5.33 -0.56
C HIS A 24 -4.64 -6.82 -0.24
N ALA A 25 -3.67 -7.53 0.34
CA ALA A 25 -3.79 -8.93 0.75
C ALA A 25 -4.32 -9.07 2.18
N PHE A 26 -4.61 -7.96 2.88
CA PHE A 26 -5.23 -8.03 4.19
C PHE A 26 -6.70 -8.39 4.03
N ASP A 27 -7.05 -9.61 4.44
CA ASP A 27 -8.42 -10.05 4.49
C ASP A 27 -9.22 -9.19 5.48
N GLU A 28 -10.48 -8.90 5.15
CA GLU A 28 -11.43 -8.50 6.18
C GLU A 28 -11.52 -9.59 7.25
N PRO A 29 -11.47 -9.24 8.56
CA PRO A 29 -11.74 -7.91 9.12
C PRO A 29 -10.49 -7.05 9.42
N ILE A 30 -9.31 -7.39 8.90
CA ILE A 30 -8.12 -6.55 9.08
C ILE A 30 -8.23 -5.37 8.11
N SER A 31 -8.93 -4.32 8.55
CA SER A 31 -9.00 -3.09 7.77
C SER A 31 -7.65 -2.38 7.74
N ILE A 32 -7.40 -1.64 6.66
CA ILE A 32 -6.24 -0.77 6.52
C ILE A 32 -6.07 0.20 7.73
N THR A 33 -7.16 0.59 8.39
CA THR A 33 -7.13 1.37 9.64
C THR A 33 -6.42 0.63 10.77
N ARG A 34 -6.64 -0.68 10.91
CA ARG A 34 -5.93 -1.50 11.91
C ARG A 34 -4.43 -1.55 11.61
N PHE A 35 -4.06 -1.67 10.34
CA PHE A 35 -2.67 -1.60 9.91
C PHE A 35 -2.03 -0.25 10.28
N ALA A 36 -2.70 0.85 9.96
CA ALA A 36 -2.24 2.20 10.32
C ALA A 36 -2.02 2.36 11.83
N ASN A 37 -2.95 1.87 12.64
CA ASN A 37 -2.82 1.93 14.11
C ASN A 37 -1.64 1.10 14.64
N GLU A 38 -1.39 -0.08 14.08
CA GLU A 38 -0.26 -0.91 14.50
C GLU A 38 1.08 -0.29 14.08
N VAL A 39 1.14 0.31 12.89
CA VAL A 39 2.31 1.07 12.43
C VAL A 39 2.59 2.25 13.36
N ALA A 40 1.57 3.05 13.68
CA ALA A 40 1.70 4.17 14.61
C ALA A 40 2.22 3.72 15.99
N ARG A 41 1.73 2.59 16.49
CA ARG A 41 2.13 2.03 17.79
C ARG A 41 3.61 1.65 17.87
N ILE A 42 4.23 1.25 16.76
CA ILE A 42 5.61 0.74 16.75
C ILE A 42 6.63 1.77 16.25
N PHE A 43 6.19 2.93 15.76
CA PHE A 43 7.10 3.96 15.30
C PHE A 43 7.80 4.71 16.44
N HIS A 44 9.02 5.13 16.15
CA HIS A 44 9.61 6.28 16.83
C HIS A 44 8.81 7.56 16.51
N PRO A 45 8.77 8.56 17.42
CA PRO A 45 8.35 9.90 17.04
C PRO A 45 9.18 10.36 15.83
N ASN A 46 8.51 10.78 14.76
CA ASN A 46 9.10 11.12 13.45
C ASN A 46 9.60 9.93 12.61
N GLY A 47 9.13 8.72 12.86
CA GLY A 47 9.33 7.58 11.96
C GLY A 47 8.58 7.75 10.64
N TYR A 48 8.99 7.02 9.60
CA TYR A 48 8.44 7.10 8.26
C TYR A 48 7.83 5.79 7.79
N LEU A 49 6.59 5.86 7.31
CA LEU A 49 5.95 4.78 6.55
C LEU A 49 6.12 5.07 5.05
N LEU A 50 6.86 4.20 4.37
CA LEU A 50 6.91 4.15 2.91
C LEU A 50 5.94 3.07 2.45
N TRP A 51 4.78 3.49 1.95
CA TRP A 51 3.69 2.60 1.56
C TRP A 51 3.39 2.74 0.06
N CYS A 52 3.26 1.60 -0.62
CA CYS A 52 2.89 1.55 -2.03
C CYS A 52 1.94 0.36 -2.25
N ASP A 53 0.69 0.65 -2.59
CA ASP A 53 -0.30 -0.37 -2.90
C ASP A 53 -1.40 0.20 -3.80
N PHE A 54 -2.36 -0.64 -4.17
CA PHE A 54 -3.57 -0.21 -4.84
C PHE A 54 -4.37 0.76 -3.98
N CYS A 55 -4.84 1.87 -4.59
CA CYS A 55 -5.82 2.74 -3.97
C CYS A 55 -7.22 2.30 -4.38
N TYR A 56 -8.03 1.91 -3.40
CA TYR A 56 -9.43 1.55 -3.59
C TYR A 56 -10.33 2.58 -2.91
N MET A 57 -11.44 2.89 -3.59
CA MET A 57 -12.55 3.62 -3.00
C MET A 57 -13.54 2.61 -2.45
N ASN A 58 -13.90 2.75 -1.18
CA ASN A 58 -15.01 1.96 -0.63
C ASN A 58 -16.36 2.55 -1.10
N GLY A 59 -17.45 1.84 -0.81
CA GLY A 59 -18.81 2.25 -1.20
C GLY A 59 -19.28 3.58 -0.59
N SER A 60 -18.58 4.12 0.42
CA SER A 60 -18.84 5.43 1.02
C SER A 60 -17.99 6.56 0.42
N GLY A 61 -17.15 6.26 -0.57
CA GLY A 61 -16.26 7.25 -1.18
C GLY A 61 -15.03 7.59 -0.34
N THR A 62 -14.67 6.73 0.61
CA THR A 62 -13.43 6.83 1.39
C THR A 62 -12.33 6.08 0.67
N SER A 63 -11.19 6.74 0.45
CA SER A 63 -10.01 6.14 -0.16
C SER A 63 -9.20 5.37 0.87
N THR A 64 -8.35 4.46 0.41
CA THR A 64 -7.38 3.76 1.27
C THR A 64 -6.44 4.74 1.98
N TYR A 65 -6.10 5.87 1.34
CA TYR A 65 -5.30 6.94 1.95
C TYR A 65 -5.99 7.57 3.15
N ASP A 66 -7.29 7.86 3.04
CA ASP A 66 -8.06 8.48 4.12
C ASP A 66 -8.15 7.57 5.36
N LEU A 67 -7.98 6.26 5.16
CA LEU A 67 -7.99 5.28 6.24
C LEU A 67 -6.61 5.02 6.86
N ILE A 68 -5.54 5.38 6.14
CA ILE A 68 -4.15 5.35 6.65
C ILE A 68 -3.88 6.60 7.48
N GLU A 69 -4.35 7.75 7.01
CA GLU A 69 -4.20 9.02 7.71
C GLU A 69 -5.00 9.01 9.02
N ASN A 70 -4.34 9.35 10.12
CA ASN A 70 -4.94 9.47 11.44
C ASN A 70 -4.16 10.46 12.32
N ASP A 71 -4.58 10.63 13.58
CA ASP A 71 -3.97 11.60 14.49
C ASP A 71 -2.45 11.36 14.75
N ASP A 72 -1.97 10.13 14.52
CA ASP A 72 -0.58 9.70 14.73
C ASP A 72 0.21 9.48 13.41
N LEU A 73 -0.46 9.45 12.25
CA LEU A 73 0.13 9.27 10.93
C LEU A 73 -0.40 10.30 9.94
N ILE A 74 0.49 11.20 9.50
CA ILE A 74 0.20 12.25 8.53
C ILE A 74 0.80 11.88 7.18
N ILE A 75 0.08 12.13 6.09
CA ILE A 75 0.61 11.87 4.75
C ILE A 75 1.42 13.07 4.26
N GLU A 76 2.74 12.93 4.28
CA GLU A 76 3.68 13.95 3.80
C GLU A 76 3.69 14.08 2.27
N GLU A 77 3.61 12.96 1.54
CA GLU A 77 3.66 12.93 0.09
C GLU A 77 2.79 11.81 -0.49
N LYS A 78 2.10 12.10 -1.61
CA LYS A 78 1.34 11.14 -2.40
C LYS A 78 1.80 11.21 -3.85
N ILE A 79 2.25 10.07 -4.40
CA ILE A 79 2.67 9.97 -5.79
C ILE A 79 1.82 8.92 -6.51
N ASN A 80 1.04 9.35 -7.50
CA ASN A 80 0.32 8.41 -8.37
C ASN A 80 1.27 7.86 -9.44
N ILE A 81 1.64 6.59 -9.32
CA ILE A 81 2.50 5.88 -10.27
C ILE A 81 1.74 4.97 -11.25
N THR A 82 0.40 5.03 -11.28
CA THR A 82 -0.43 4.11 -12.08
C THR A 82 -0.02 4.08 -13.55
N ARG A 83 0.32 5.23 -14.14
CA ARG A 83 0.77 5.29 -15.55
C ARG A 83 2.11 4.60 -15.77
N ASN A 84 3.04 4.75 -14.84
CA ASN A 84 4.35 4.11 -14.91
C ASN A 84 4.21 2.59 -14.78
N VAL A 85 3.33 2.13 -13.89
CA VAL A 85 3.01 0.70 -13.74
C VAL A 85 2.37 0.16 -15.00
N LEU A 86 1.32 0.80 -15.53
CA LEU A 86 0.68 0.40 -16.79
C LEU A 86 1.68 0.36 -17.96
N HIS A 87 2.57 1.35 -18.05
CA HIS A 87 3.60 1.37 -19.07
C HIS A 87 4.60 0.22 -18.90
N ALA A 88 5.00 -0.09 -17.67
CA ALA A 88 5.86 -1.24 -17.39
C ALA A 88 5.17 -2.56 -17.79
N LEU A 89 3.87 -2.71 -17.51
CA LEU A 89 3.07 -3.87 -17.93
C LEU A 89 2.95 -3.95 -19.47
N ASP A 90 2.81 -2.82 -20.16
CA ASP A 90 2.77 -2.78 -21.63
C ASP A 90 4.09 -3.22 -22.28
N ILE A 91 5.23 -2.89 -21.67
CA ILE A 91 6.55 -3.31 -22.16
C ILE A 91 6.72 -4.84 -22.05
N GLN A 92 5.98 -5.52 -21.18
CA GLN A 92 6.05 -6.98 -21.03
C GLN A 92 5.63 -7.74 -22.29
N ARG A 93 4.95 -7.11 -23.26
CA ARG A 93 4.69 -7.71 -24.59
C ARG A 93 5.96 -8.04 -25.38
N TYR A 94 7.11 -7.51 -24.96
CA TYR A 94 8.42 -7.77 -25.56
C TYR A 94 9.23 -8.85 -24.80
N ILE A 95 8.69 -9.40 -23.70
CA ILE A 95 9.29 -10.51 -22.94
C ILE A 95 9.04 -11.83 -23.68
N GLN A 96 9.98 -12.78 -23.57
CA GLN A 96 9.86 -14.08 -24.24
C GLN A 96 8.60 -14.82 -23.76
N PRO A 97 7.89 -15.56 -24.63
CA PRO A 97 6.63 -16.23 -24.26
C PRO A 97 6.74 -17.13 -23.02
N GLU A 98 7.87 -17.80 -22.85
CA GLU A 98 8.18 -18.68 -21.71
C GLU A 98 8.26 -17.92 -20.39
N GLU A 99 8.73 -16.67 -20.43
CA GLU A 99 8.86 -15.81 -19.25
C GLU A 99 7.53 -15.12 -18.91
N GLN A 100 6.66 -14.89 -19.91
CA GLN A 100 5.34 -14.27 -19.72
C GLN A 100 4.43 -15.07 -18.77
N GLU A 101 4.59 -16.39 -18.69
CA GLU A 101 3.80 -17.22 -17.78
C GLU A 101 4.07 -16.89 -16.30
N TYR A 102 5.34 -16.64 -15.94
CA TYR A 102 5.70 -16.21 -14.59
C TYR A 102 5.13 -14.83 -14.25
N PHE A 103 5.10 -13.91 -15.21
CA PHE A 103 4.53 -12.57 -15.01
C PHE A 103 3.01 -12.59 -14.86
N ARG A 104 2.31 -13.50 -15.57
CA ARG A 104 0.86 -13.69 -15.40
C ARG A 104 0.47 -14.09 -13.99
N LEU A 105 1.35 -14.79 -13.27
CA LEU A 105 1.10 -15.27 -11.91
C LEU A 105 1.30 -14.19 -10.85
N PHE A 106 2.12 -13.16 -11.10
CA PHE A 106 2.58 -12.23 -10.05
C PHE A 106 2.21 -10.76 -10.25
N ALA A 107 2.16 -10.22 -11.48
CA ALA A 107 2.21 -8.75 -11.67
C ALA A 107 0.95 -8.11 -12.25
N GLY A 108 -0.09 -8.88 -12.55
CA GLY A 108 -1.12 -8.45 -13.50
C GLY A 108 -0.53 -8.35 -14.91
N PHE A 109 -1.25 -8.85 -15.91
CA PHE A 109 -0.81 -8.85 -17.30
C PHE A 109 -1.88 -8.21 -18.19
N TYR A 110 -1.52 -7.76 -19.40
CA TYR A 110 -2.51 -7.30 -20.37
C TYR A 110 -3.62 -8.35 -20.55
N GLY A 111 -4.88 -7.93 -20.35
CA GLY A 111 -6.04 -8.82 -20.38
C GLY A 111 -6.34 -9.57 -19.08
N THR A 112 -5.62 -9.31 -17.99
CA THR A 112 -6.02 -9.74 -16.63
C THR A 112 -6.91 -8.68 -15.96
N GLN A 113 -7.70 -9.09 -14.97
CA GLN A 113 -8.60 -8.19 -14.24
C GLN A 113 -7.85 -7.02 -13.59
N ILE A 114 -6.67 -7.27 -13.00
CA ILE A 114 -5.85 -6.22 -12.37
C ILE A 114 -5.43 -5.15 -13.39
N TYR A 115 -5.00 -5.56 -14.59
CA TYR A 115 -4.65 -4.63 -15.66
C TYR A 115 -5.88 -3.81 -16.12
N GLU A 116 -7.04 -4.45 -16.27
CA GLU A 116 -8.28 -3.78 -16.62
C GLU A 116 -8.73 -2.79 -15.53
N ASP A 117 -8.63 -3.16 -14.26
CA ASP A 117 -8.99 -2.29 -13.13
C ASP A 117 -8.07 -1.06 -13.03
N MET A 118 -6.77 -1.22 -13.35
CA MET A 118 -5.82 -0.11 -13.48
C MET A 118 -6.08 0.76 -14.71
N SER A 119 -6.42 0.17 -15.86
CA SER A 119 -6.57 0.87 -17.14
C SER A 119 -7.90 1.63 -17.26
N GLN A 120 -8.98 1.10 -16.66
CA GLN A 120 -10.35 1.64 -16.75
C GLN A 120 -10.63 2.78 -15.76
N ARG A 121 -9.61 3.34 -15.08
CA ARG A 121 -9.71 4.44 -14.11
C ARG A 121 -10.52 4.13 -12.84
N ARG A 122 -10.72 2.86 -12.46
CA ARG A 122 -11.33 2.53 -11.15
C ARG A 122 -10.38 2.78 -9.96
N SER A 123 -9.11 3.02 -10.24
CA SER A 123 -8.02 3.30 -9.29
C SER A 123 -7.46 4.74 -9.42
N GLN A 124 -8.17 5.65 -10.09
CA GLN A 124 -7.77 7.06 -10.21
C GLN A 124 -8.50 7.94 -9.20
N TYR A 125 -8.13 7.87 -7.92
CA TYR A 125 -8.19 9.02 -7.00
C TYR A 125 -7.10 8.88 -5.94
#